data_AF-A0A822EQQ3-F1
#
_entry.id   AF-A0A822EQQ3-F1
#
_cell.length_a   1.000
_cell.length_b   1.000
_cell.length_c   1.000
_cell.angle_alpha   90.00
_cell.angle_beta   90.00
_cell.angle_gamma   90.00
#
_symmetry.space_group_name_H-M   'P 1'
#
loop_
_entity.id
_entity.type
_entity.pdbx_description
1 polymer ?
#
loop_
_entity_poly.entity_id
_entity_poly.type
_entity_poly.pdbx_seq_one_letter_code
_entity_poly.pdbx_strand_id
1 'polypeptide(L)' 'TWLDDYYDWLRHRGSTPCCRLHNTTGEFCSTNAPSHANCYPCTRSTSRETITNDEFKNLLPFFLKDNPNFKCAKGGHAAH' A
#
# COMPACT_ATOMS: atom_id res chain seq x y z
N THR A 1 -13.65 4.59 -7.97
CA THR A 1 -12.76 4.90 -9.12
C THR A 1 -11.35 4.44 -8.78
N TRP A 2 -10.43 4.26 -9.74
CA TRP A 2 -9.04 3.80 -9.46
C TRP A 2 -8.33 4.63 -8.40
N LEU A 3 -8.61 5.93 -8.37
CA LEU A 3 -8.05 6.86 -7.41
C LEU A 3 -8.60 6.61 -5.99
N ASP A 4 -9.88 6.25 -5.85
CA ASP A 4 -10.45 5.89 -4.54
C ASP A 4 -9.84 4.58 -4.02
N ASP A 5 -9.62 3.59 -4.90
CA ASP A 5 -8.98 2.32 -4.55
C ASP A 5 -7.52 2.53 -4.08
N TYR A 6 -6.80 3.47 -4.69
CA TYR A 6 -5.47 3.89 -4.24
C TYR A 6 -5.49 4.42 -2.80
N TYR A 7 -6.42 5.32 -2.46
CA TYR A 7 -6.49 5.85 -1.09
C TYR A 7 -7.01 4.83 -0.07
N ASP A 8 -7.87 3.90 -0.49
CA ASP A 8 -8.28 2.79 0.37
C ASP A 8 -7.14 1.81 0.64
N TRP A 9 -6.28 1.54 -0.36
CA TRP A 9 -5.05 0.76 -0.19
C TRP A 9 -4.06 1.39 0.82
N LEU A 10 -4.01 2.72 0.88
CA LEU A 10 -3.22 3.45 1.88
C LEU A 10 -3.84 3.45 3.28
N ARG A 11 -5.16 3.25 3.38
CA ARG A 11 -5.96 3.57 4.57
C ARG A 11 -5.94 2.53 5.69
N HIS A 12 -5.15 1.47 5.59
CA HIS A 12 -5.03 0.48 6.68
C HIS A 12 -6.38 -0.07 7.17
N ARG A 13 -7.38 -0.24 6.29
CA ARG A 13 -8.77 -0.60 6.64
C ARG A 13 -8.98 -2.06 7.07
N GLY A 14 -7.99 -2.68 7.71
CA GLY A 14 -8.04 -4.06 8.19
C GLY A 14 -6.89 -4.40 9.13
N SER A 15 -6.84 -5.66 9.59
CA SER A 15 -5.83 -6.14 10.54
C SER A 15 -4.40 -6.13 9.98
N THR A 16 -4.26 -6.07 8.64
CA THR A 16 -2.96 -5.97 7.97
C THR A 16 -2.98 -4.79 7.01
N PRO A 17 -2.03 -3.84 7.15
CA PRO A 17 -1.75 -2.82 6.15
C PRO A 17 -1.61 -3.39 4.73
N CYS A 18 -2.32 -2.82 3.77
CA CYS A 18 -2.13 -3.14 2.36
C CYS A 18 -0.82 -2.52 1.84
N CYS A 19 -0.66 -1.21 2.00
CA CYS A 19 0.60 -0.54 1.69
C CYS A 19 1.63 -0.81 2.79
N ARG A 20 2.69 -1.56 2.44
CA ARG A 20 3.82 -1.83 3.34
C ARG A 20 5.15 -1.62 2.65
N LEU A 21 6.15 -1.19 3.41
CA LEU A 21 7.53 -1.04 2.98
C LEU A 21 8.48 -1.85 3.87
N HIS A 22 9.58 -2.32 3.31
CA HIS A 22 10.66 -2.96 4.07
C HIS A 22 11.41 -1.93 4.93
N ASN A 23 11.59 -2.21 6.21
CA ASN A 23 12.29 -1.30 7.15
C ASN A 23 13.75 -1.02 6.76
N THR A 24 14.40 -1.94 6.04
CA THR A 24 15.82 -1.85 5.68
C THR A 24 16.05 -1.23 4.30
N THR A 25 15.18 -1.51 3.32
CA THR A 25 15.38 -1.07 1.93
C THR A 25 14.43 0.05 1.51
N GLY A 26 13.34 0.28 2.26
CA GLY A 26 12.27 1.19 1.84
C GLY A 26 11.50 0.71 0.61
N GLU A 27 11.76 -0.50 0.13
CA GLU A 27 11.08 -1.07 -1.03
C GLU A 27 9.71 -1.63 -0.66
N PHE A 28 8.87 -1.79 -1.69
CA PHE A 28 7.54 -2.34 -1.53
C PHE A 28 7.56 -3.75 -0.93
N CYS A 29 6.83 -3.92 0.17
CA CYS A 29 6.63 -5.21 0.83
C CYS A 29 5.26 -5.76 0.49
N SER A 30 5.22 -6.72 -0.44
CA SER A 30 3.96 -7.39 -0.84
C SER A 30 3.22 -7.95 0.37
N THR A 31 1.90 -7.87 0.37
CA THR A 31 1.01 -8.44 1.40
C THR A 31 1.12 -9.97 1.56
N ASN A 32 1.73 -10.64 0.57
CA ASN A 32 2.10 -12.07 0.63
C ASN A 32 3.42 -12.34 1.38
N ALA A 33 4.19 -11.32 1.73
CA ALA A 33 5.46 -11.50 2.41
C ALA A 33 5.28 -12.23 3.77
N PRO A 34 6.22 -13.10 4.14
CA PRO A 34 6.17 -13.85 5.40
C PRO A 34 6.14 -12.91 6.61
N SER A 35 5.59 -13.36 7.72
CA SER A 35 5.44 -12.55 8.95
C SER A 35 6.76 -12.04 9.53
N HIS A 36 7.89 -12.66 9.17
CA HIS A 36 9.24 -12.25 9.56
C HIS A 36 9.84 -11.16 8.64
N ALA A 37 9.16 -10.81 7.54
CA ALA A 37 9.53 -9.66 6.75
C ALA A 37 9.24 -8.41 7.59
N ASN A 38 10.30 -7.72 8.02
CA ASN A 38 10.24 -6.49 8.82
C ASN A 38 9.62 -5.36 8.01
N CYS A 39 8.31 -5.41 7.83
CA CYS A 39 7.55 -4.47 7.02
C CYS A 39 6.72 -3.55 7.90
N TYR A 40 6.64 -2.29 7.50
CA TYR A 40 5.88 -1.27 8.20
C TYR A 40 4.88 -0.58 7.26
N PRO A 41 3.77 -0.03 7.79
CA PRO A 41 2.86 0.84 7.06
C PRO A 41 3.59 1.89 6.22
N CYS A 42 3.27 2.03 4.93
CA CYS A 42 3.89 3.07 4.10
C CYS A 42 3.68 4.49 4.64
N THR A 43 2.52 4.71 5.26
CA THR A 43 2.16 6.00 5.82
C THR A 43 1.38 5.79 7.11
N ARG A 44 1.55 6.70 8.06
CA ARG A 44 0.67 6.81 9.23
C ARG A 44 -0.63 7.54 8.90
N SER A 45 -0.65 8.25 7.79
CA SER A 45 -1.75 9.08 7.36
C SER A 45 -2.79 8.26 6.61
N THR A 46 -4.01 8.29 7.12
CA THR A 46 -5.16 7.57 6.57
C THR A 46 -6.10 8.50 5.82
N SER A 47 -5.70 9.74 5.46
CA SER A 47 -6.58 10.67 4.75
C SER A 47 -5.99 11.16 3.44
N ARG A 48 -6.88 11.44 2.47
CA ARG A 48 -6.55 12.04 1.17
C ARG A 48 -5.77 13.36 1.31
N GLU A 49 -6.08 14.10 2.37
CA GLU A 49 -5.62 15.45 2.64
C GLU A 49 -4.22 15.50 3.28
N THR A 50 -3.73 14.37 3.78
CA THR A 50 -2.47 14.30 4.53
C THR A 50 -1.30 13.73 3.74
N ILE A 51 -1.53 13.23 2.52
CA ILE A 51 -0.47 12.75 1.63
C ILE A 51 0.00 13.89 0.74
N THR A 52 1.31 14.10 0.71
CA THR A 52 1.94 15.07 -0.19
C THR A 52 1.94 14.58 -1.64
N ASN A 53 2.04 15.50 -2.60
CA ASN A 53 2.16 15.13 -4.01
C ASN A 53 3.37 14.24 -4.31
N ASP A 54 4.45 14.37 -3.53
CA ASP A 54 5.65 13.55 -3.69
C ASP A 54 5.42 12.11 -3.20
N GLU A 55 4.84 11.96 -2.01
CA GLU A 55 4.43 10.65 -1.49
C GLU A 55 3.44 9.95 -2.43
N PHE A 56 2.49 10.69 -3.01
CA PHE A 56 1.57 10.14 -4.01
C PHE A 56 2.33 9.52 -5.19
N LYS A 57 3.29 10.26 -5.76
CA LYS A 57 4.09 9.79 -6.90
C LYS A 57 4.98 8.60 -6.54
N ASN A 58 5.52 8.57 -5.33
CA ASN A 58 6.39 7.48 -4.88
C ASN A 58 5.62 6.19 -4.57
N LEU A 59 4.40 6.30 -4.03
CA LEU A 59 3.58 5.16 -3.63
C LEU A 59 2.69 4.61 -4.76
N LEU A 60 2.37 5.42 -5.77
CA LEU A 60 1.55 5.01 -6.91
C LEU A 60 2.12 3.78 -7.67
N PRO A 61 3.43 3.72 -7.99
CA PRO A 61 4.02 2.53 -8.63
C PRO A 61 3.89 1.26 -7.78
N PHE A 62 3.85 1.39 -6.45
CA PHE A 62 3.69 0.25 -5.54
C PHE A 62 2.24 -0.24 -5.53
N PHE A 63 1.27 0.68 -5.52
CA PHE A 63 -0.14 0.33 -5.69
C PHE A 63 -0.40 -0.42 -7.00
N LEU A 64 0.19 0.04 -8.10
CA LEU A 64 0.05 -0.59 -9.42
C LEU A 64 0.79 -1.94 -9.55
N LYS A 65 1.76 -2.22 -8.67
CA LYS A 65 2.46 -3.51 -8.60
C LYS A 65 1.81 -4.50 -7.63
N ASP A 66 0.98 -4.02 -6.70
CA ASP A 66 0.39 -4.87 -5.69
C ASP A 66 -0.74 -5.72 -6.28
N ASN A 67 -0.64 -7.02 -6.05
CA ASN A 67 -1.63 -7.99 -6.49
C ASN A 67 -2.65 -8.19 -5.36
N PRO A 68 -3.95 -7.99 -5.61
CA PRO A 68 -4.97 -8.22 -4.60
C PRO A 68 -4.96 -9.67 -4.13
N ASN A 69 -5.14 -9.87 -2.83
CA ASN A 69 -5.23 -11.17 -2.17
C ASN A 69 -6.22 -11.12 -1.01
N PHE A 70 -6.38 -12.25 -0.30
CA PHE A 70 -7.32 -12.35 0.82
C PHE A 70 -7.01 -11.40 2.00
N LYS A 71 -5.75 -10.96 2.16
CA LYS A 71 -5.35 -10.02 3.22
C LYS A 71 -5.55 -8.56 2.79
N CYS A 72 -5.42 -8.30 1.49
CA CYS A 72 -5.65 -7.01 0.89
C CYS A 72 -6.37 -7.16 -0.45
N ALA A 73 -7.68 -6.94 -0.46
CA ALA A 73 -8.49 -7.04 -1.68
C ALA A 73 -8.30 -5.85 -2.64
N LYS A 74 -7.59 -4.80 -2.21
CA LYS A 74 -7.36 -3.57 -2.96
C LYS A 74 -5.94 -3.59 -3.50
N GLY A 75 -5.75 -3.84 -4.79
CA GLY A 75 -4.44 -3.77 -5.44
C GLY A 75 -4.65 -3.27 -6.87
N GLY A 76 -3.83 -2.33 -7.32
CA GLY A 76 -3.99 -1.68 -8.62
C GLY A 76 -3.70 -2.62 -9.77
N HIS A 77 -2.83 -3.61 -9.58
CA HIS A 77 -2.29 -4.42 -10.67
C HIS A 77 -3.34 -5.27 -11.40
N ALA A 78 -4.37 -5.74 -10.69
CA ALA A 78 -5.42 -6.58 -11.28
C ALA A 78 -6.52 -5.78 -11.97
N ALA A 79 -6.52 -4.44 -11.84
CA ALA A 79 -7.54 -3.57 -12.40
C ALA A 79 -6.98 -2.59 -13.45
N HIS A 80 -5.69 -2.25 -13.40
CA HIS A 80 -5.07 -1.17 -14.16
C HIS A 80 -3.62 -1.45 -14.55
#